data_AF-A0A7W1IPV1-F1
#
_entry.id   AF-A0A7W1IPV1-F1
#
_cell.length_a   1.000
_cell.length_b   1.000
_cell.length_c   1.000
_cell.angle_alpha   90.00
_cell.angle_beta   90.00
_cell.angle_gamma   90.00
#
_symmetry.space_group_name_H-M   'P 1'
#
loop_
_entity.id
_entity.type
_entity.pdbx_description
1 polymer ?
#
loop_
_entity_poly.entity_id
_entity_poly.type
_entity_poly.pdbx_seq_one_letter_code
_entity_poly.pdbx_strand_id
1 'polypeptide(L)'
;MISLKHHFKIIVIALVTFAGTITHVLSQNKIDSLLSVLKTAKKDTNKVLLLNELCAAYFAKDKEKTILYNAEALALAKELKFTNGLAKATNNLGILLQKNGDYDSSLVVQLEALELYKKINNAKGIAKTYGDICIVYWRRSEFVKALDMQLKALRLYEKLNDQKGIGYSYNMIGIIPNSVIK
;
A
#
# COMPACT_ATOMS: atom_id res chain seq x y z
N MET A 1 0.32 -26.71 39.78
CA MET A 1 1.04 -25.91 38.75
C MET A 1 0.34 -25.84 37.38
N ILE A 2 -0.78 -26.53 37.14
CA ILE A 2 -1.48 -26.57 35.83
C ILE A 2 -2.51 -25.42 35.67
N SER A 3 -3.14 -24.97 36.76
CA SER A 3 -4.16 -23.90 36.75
C SER A 3 -3.62 -22.53 36.30
N LEU A 4 -2.41 -22.15 36.73
CA LEU A 4 -1.82 -20.83 36.39
C LEU A 4 -1.48 -20.70 34.90
N LYS A 5 -1.01 -21.79 34.25
CA LYS A 5 -0.72 -21.80 32.80
C LYS A 5 -1.99 -21.72 31.95
N HIS A 6 -3.11 -22.26 32.43
CA HIS A 6 -4.39 -22.21 31.72
C HIS A 6 -5.02 -20.81 31.80
N HIS A 7 -4.98 -20.16 32.97
CA HIS A 7 -5.46 -18.78 33.12
C HIS A 7 -4.60 -17.77 32.33
N PHE A 8 -3.28 -17.96 32.27
CA PHE A 8 -2.41 -17.11 31.46
C PHE A 8 -2.72 -17.22 29.96
N LYS A 9 -2.99 -18.44 29.44
CA LYS A 9 -3.39 -18.64 28.04
C LYS A 9 -4.73 -17.97 27.72
N ILE A 10 -5.72 -18.05 28.61
CA ILE A 10 -7.04 -17.43 28.42
C ILE A 10 -6.92 -15.90 28.41
N ILE A 11 -6.12 -15.32 29.31
CA ILE A 11 -5.88 -13.87 29.37
C ILE A 11 -5.17 -13.37 28.10
N VAL A 12 -4.16 -14.10 27.62
CA VAL A 12 -3.45 -13.73 26.38
C VAL A 12 -4.38 -13.83 25.17
N ILE A 13 -5.21 -14.88 25.06
CA ILE A 13 -6.19 -15.01 23.97
C ILE A 13 -7.23 -13.87 24.02
N ALA A 14 -7.73 -13.52 25.20
CA ALA A 14 -8.69 -12.43 25.37
C ALA A 14 -8.09 -11.04 25.05
N LEU A 15 -6.83 -10.79 25.40
CA LEU A 15 -6.13 -9.54 25.04
C LEU A 15 -5.87 -9.43 23.53
N VAL A 16 -5.54 -10.55 22.87
CA VAL A 16 -5.34 -10.59 21.42
C VAL A 16 -6.64 -10.35 20.67
N THR A 17 -7.75 -10.95 21.10
CA THR A 17 -9.06 -10.71 20.47
C THR A 17 -9.57 -9.30 20.73
N PHE A 18 -9.37 -8.74 21.93
CA PHE A 18 -9.74 -7.37 22.27
C PHE A 18 -8.92 -6.31 21.48
N ALA A 19 -7.62 -6.54 21.28
CA ALA A 19 -6.81 -5.70 20.40
C ALA A 19 -7.28 -5.80 18.93
N GLY A 20 -7.70 -6.98 18.49
CA GLY A 20 -8.29 -7.21 17.16
C GLY A 20 -9.62 -6.46 16.95
N THR A 21 -10.49 -6.41 17.96
CA THR A 21 -11.77 -5.68 17.85
C THR A 21 -11.57 -4.16 17.87
N ILE A 22 -10.65 -3.63 18.69
CA ILE A 22 -10.33 -2.20 18.71
C ILE A 22 -9.77 -1.74 17.37
N THR A 23 -8.82 -2.47 16.79
CA THR A 23 -8.24 -2.13 15.48
C THR A 23 -9.29 -2.19 14.36
N HIS A 24 -10.18 -3.18 14.41
CA HIS A 24 -11.31 -3.26 13.49
C HIS A 24 -12.25 -2.05 13.61
N VAL A 25 -12.68 -1.68 14.81
CA VAL A 25 -13.57 -0.53 15.07
C VAL A 25 -12.91 0.79 14.65
N LEU A 26 -11.64 1.03 14.98
CA LEU A 26 -10.92 2.25 14.59
C LEU A 26 -10.81 2.39 13.06
N SER A 27 -10.53 1.28 12.36
CA SER A 27 -10.47 1.27 10.90
C SER A 27 -11.84 1.50 10.25
N GLN A 28 -12.91 1.01 10.89
CA GLN A 28 -14.28 1.20 10.42
C GLN A 28 -14.70 2.66 10.58
N ASN A 29 -14.40 3.27 11.72
CA ASN A 29 -14.67 4.69 11.97
C ASN A 29 -13.98 5.61 10.95
N LYS A 30 -12.75 5.30 10.52
CA LYS A 30 -12.07 6.06 9.46
C LYS A 30 -12.84 5.98 8.14
N ILE A 31 -13.28 4.78 7.73
CA ILE A 31 -14.02 4.58 6.48
C ILE A 31 -15.35 5.32 6.51
N ASP A 32 -16.10 5.21 7.60
CA ASP A 32 -17.41 5.85 7.74
C ASP A 32 -17.29 7.38 7.68
N SER A 33 -16.24 7.94 8.29
CA SER A 33 -15.90 9.36 8.18
C SER A 33 -15.61 9.77 6.72
N LEU A 34 -14.77 9.03 6.01
CA LEU A 34 -14.44 9.31 4.61
C LEU A 34 -15.68 9.19 3.70
N LEU A 35 -16.55 8.20 3.91
CA LEU A 35 -17.80 8.04 3.17
C LEU A 35 -18.76 9.20 3.41
N SER A 36 -18.83 9.70 4.64
CA SER A 36 -19.66 10.87 4.97
C SER A 36 -19.23 12.10 4.17
N VAL A 37 -17.92 12.38 4.14
CA VAL A 37 -17.35 13.49 3.35
C VAL A 37 -17.59 13.28 1.84
N LEU A 38 -17.51 12.03 1.37
CA LEU A 38 -17.68 11.72 -0.06
C LEU A 38 -19.07 12.11 -0.58
N LYS A 39 -20.12 11.98 0.24
CA LYS A 39 -21.50 12.29 -0.14
C LYS A 39 -21.69 13.75 -0.58
N THR A 40 -20.94 14.67 0.01
CA THR A 40 -21.03 16.11 -0.26
C THR A 40 -19.82 16.65 -1.03
N ALA A 41 -18.87 15.78 -1.40
CA ALA A 41 -17.65 16.17 -2.08
C ALA A 41 -17.92 16.66 -3.52
N LYS A 42 -17.46 17.88 -3.80
CA LYS A 42 -17.45 18.46 -5.15
C LYS A 42 -16.47 17.70 -6.05
N LYS A 43 -16.65 17.80 -7.37
CA LYS A 43 -15.70 17.22 -8.34
C LYS A 43 -14.43 18.07 -8.43
N ASP A 44 -13.58 17.94 -7.43
CA ASP A 44 -12.30 18.66 -7.34
C ASP A 44 -11.16 17.71 -6.93
N THR A 45 -9.96 18.27 -6.75
CA THR A 45 -8.78 17.51 -6.36
C THR A 45 -8.92 16.86 -4.99
N ASN A 46 -9.71 17.45 -4.07
CA ASN A 46 -9.94 16.86 -2.74
C ASN A 46 -10.76 15.58 -2.84
N LYS A 47 -11.76 15.53 -3.75
CA LYS A 47 -12.48 14.29 -4.03
C LYS A 47 -11.57 13.19 -4.58
N VAL A 48 -10.61 13.53 -5.44
CA VAL A 48 -9.61 12.55 -5.92
C VAL A 48 -8.76 11.99 -4.76
N LEU A 49 -8.30 12.86 -3.85
CA LEU A 49 -7.55 12.43 -2.67
C LEU A 49 -8.39 11.53 -1.76
N LEU A 50 -9.65 11.90 -1.56
CA LEU A 50 -10.62 11.13 -0.77
C LEU A 50 -10.88 9.74 -1.34
N LEU A 51 -11.14 9.65 -2.66
CA LEU A 51 -11.34 8.37 -3.35
C LEU A 51 -10.10 7.48 -3.25
N ASN A 52 -8.90 8.06 -3.37
CA ASN A 52 -7.65 7.33 -3.18
C ASN A 52 -7.47 6.81 -1.74
N GLU A 53 -7.89 7.57 -0.72
CA GLU A 53 -7.88 7.13 0.68
C GLU A 53 -8.90 6.02 0.93
N LEU A 54 -10.10 6.12 0.37
CA LEU A 54 -11.13 5.08 0.45
C LEU A 54 -10.67 3.79 -0.23
N CYS A 55 -10.12 3.89 -1.45
CA CYS A 55 -9.50 2.76 -2.14
C CYS A 55 -8.44 2.09 -1.24
N ALA A 56 -7.55 2.89 -0.62
CA ALA A 56 -6.52 2.36 0.26
C ALA A 56 -7.10 1.64 1.49
N ALA A 57 -8.18 2.18 2.08
CA ALA A 57 -8.83 1.63 3.26
C ALA A 57 -9.59 0.33 2.98
N TYR A 58 -10.09 0.13 1.75
CA TYR A 58 -10.83 -1.06 1.36
C TYR A 58 -9.98 -2.23 0.87
N PHE A 59 -8.68 -2.04 0.61
CA PHE A 59 -7.78 -3.08 0.05
C PHE A 59 -7.78 -4.45 0.75
N ALA A 60 -8.06 -4.48 2.05
CA ALA A 60 -8.11 -5.68 2.88
C ALA A 60 -9.53 -6.04 3.35
N LYS A 61 -10.54 -5.22 2.98
CA LYS A 61 -11.92 -5.35 3.47
C LYS A 61 -12.90 -5.73 2.37
N ASP A 62 -12.80 -5.10 1.21
CA ASP A 62 -13.81 -5.21 0.15
C ASP A 62 -13.17 -4.97 -1.21
N LYS A 63 -13.06 -6.03 -2.01
CA LYS A 63 -12.43 -5.99 -3.33
C LYS A 63 -13.23 -5.13 -4.31
N GLU A 64 -14.55 -5.23 -4.30
CA GLU A 64 -15.42 -4.51 -5.23
C GLU A 64 -15.35 -3.00 -4.98
N LYS A 65 -15.43 -2.58 -3.71
CA LYS A 65 -15.26 -1.17 -3.34
C LYS A 65 -13.86 -0.64 -3.65
N THR A 66 -12.83 -1.46 -3.47
CA THR A 66 -11.46 -1.06 -3.84
C THR A 66 -11.36 -0.76 -5.33
N ILE A 67 -11.90 -1.64 -6.17
CA ILE A 67 -11.91 -1.46 -7.64
C ILE A 67 -12.74 -0.22 -8.01
N LEU A 68 -13.93 -0.07 -7.42
CA LEU A 68 -14.83 1.05 -7.66
C LEU A 68 -14.14 2.40 -7.38
N TYR A 69 -13.64 2.58 -6.16
CA TYR A 69 -13.00 3.85 -5.77
C TYR A 69 -11.68 4.10 -6.51
N ASN A 70 -10.94 3.05 -6.88
CA ASN A 70 -9.77 3.21 -7.73
C ASN A 70 -10.14 3.74 -9.12
N ALA A 71 -11.17 3.16 -9.75
CA ALA A 71 -11.64 3.58 -11.07
C ALA A 71 -12.16 5.03 -11.06
N GLU A 72 -12.95 5.40 -10.05
CA GLU A 72 -13.42 6.77 -9.88
C GLU A 72 -12.26 7.75 -9.65
N ALA A 73 -11.27 7.38 -8.82
CA ALA A 73 -10.09 8.22 -8.58
C ALA A 73 -9.28 8.43 -9.86
N LEU A 74 -9.03 7.37 -10.64
CA LEU A 74 -8.32 7.45 -11.91
C LEU A 74 -9.03 8.35 -12.92
N ALA A 75 -10.34 8.14 -13.10
CA ALA A 75 -11.14 8.92 -14.05
C ALA A 75 -11.14 10.40 -13.70
N LEU A 76 -11.44 10.73 -12.43
CA LEU A 76 -11.50 12.12 -11.99
C LEU A 76 -10.12 12.78 -11.97
N ALA A 77 -9.05 12.07 -11.60
CA ALA A 77 -7.69 12.60 -11.64
C ALA A 77 -7.27 12.97 -13.08
N LYS A 78 -7.64 12.14 -14.07
CA LYS A 78 -7.38 12.41 -15.49
C LYS A 78 -8.19 13.61 -15.98
N GLU A 79 -9.49 13.66 -15.67
CA GLU A 79 -10.39 14.78 -16.00
C GLU A 79 -9.83 16.12 -15.49
N LEU A 80 -9.39 16.14 -14.22
CA LEU A 80 -8.85 17.33 -13.57
C LEU A 80 -7.38 17.61 -13.88
N LYS A 81 -6.71 16.77 -14.69
CA LYS A 81 -5.25 16.81 -14.93
C LYS A 81 -4.43 16.86 -13.63
N PHE A 82 -4.92 16.21 -12.58
CA PHE A 82 -4.32 16.23 -11.26
C PHE A 82 -3.28 15.12 -11.10
N THR A 83 -2.05 15.42 -11.51
CA THR A 83 -0.96 14.44 -11.60
C THR A 83 -0.66 13.73 -10.26
N ASN A 84 -0.77 14.42 -9.12
CA ASN A 84 -0.51 13.81 -7.81
C ASN A 84 -1.58 12.75 -7.46
N GLY A 85 -2.85 13.08 -7.66
CA GLY A 85 -3.95 12.12 -7.49
C GLY A 85 -3.89 10.96 -8.49
N LEU A 86 -3.47 11.24 -9.72
CA LEU A 86 -3.27 10.23 -10.76
C LEU A 86 -2.15 9.25 -10.37
N ALA A 87 -0.99 9.74 -9.93
CA ALA A 87 0.12 8.90 -9.49
C ALA A 87 -0.29 7.91 -8.39
N LYS A 88 -1.06 8.40 -7.40
CA LYS A 88 -1.57 7.56 -6.31
C LYS A 88 -2.59 6.53 -6.80
N ALA A 89 -3.51 6.93 -7.66
CA ALA A 89 -4.53 6.04 -8.21
C ALA A 89 -3.91 4.96 -9.11
N THR A 90 -2.91 5.30 -9.93
CA THR A 90 -2.14 4.36 -10.76
C THR A 90 -1.36 3.38 -9.88
N ASN A 91 -0.71 3.85 -8.81
CA ASN A 91 -0.04 2.93 -7.87
C ASN A 91 -1.03 1.96 -7.20
N ASN A 92 -2.22 2.44 -6.82
CA ASN A 92 -3.26 1.61 -6.24
C ASN A 92 -3.76 0.55 -7.24
N LEU A 93 -3.89 0.89 -8.52
CA LEU A 93 -4.20 -0.08 -9.58
C LEU A 93 -3.10 -1.15 -9.71
N GLY A 94 -1.84 -0.74 -9.66
CA GLY A 94 -0.70 -1.67 -9.64
C GLY A 94 -0.81 -2.69 -8.51
N ILE A 95 -1.18 -2.26 -7.30
CA ILE A 95 -1.38 -3.15 -6.14
C ILE A 95 -2.60 -4.07 -6.32
N LEU A 96 -3.70 -3.56 -6.89
CA LEU A 96 -4.87 -4.39 -7.23
C LEU A 96 -4.48 -5.54 -8.16
N LEU A 97 -3.68 -5.26 -9.19
CA LEU A 97 -3.19 -6.26 -10.14
C LEU A 97 -2.30 -7.31 -9.44
N GLN A 98 -1.38 -6.89 -8.56
CA GLN A 98 -0.58 -7.83 -7.75
C GLN A 98 -1.45 -8.76 -6.91
N LYS A 99 -2.49 -8.21 -6.26
CA LYS A 99 -3.42 -8.99 -5.42
C LYS A 99 -4.23 -10.00 -6.25
N ASN A 100 -4.46 -9.70 -7.52
CA ASN A 100 -5.10 -10.62 -8.47
C ASN A 100 -4.12 -11.61 -9.12
N GLY A 101 -2.82 -11.53 -8.81
CA GLY A 101 -1.78 -12.39 -9.41
C GLY A 101 -1.32 -11.95 -10.81
N ASP A 102 -1.83 -10.82 -11.32
CA ASP A 102 -1.41 -10.27 -12.61
C ASP A 102 -0.15 -9.40 -12.44
N TYR A 103 0.98 -10.10 -12.30
CA TYR A 103 2.28 -9.48 -12.04
C TYR A 103 2.86 -8.74 -13.26
N ASP A 104 2.53 -9.16 -14.48
CA ASP A 104 3.00 -8.51 -15.70
C ASP A 104 2.32 -7.16 -15.92
N SER A 105 0.98 -7.12 -15.85
CA SER A 105 0.24 -5.86 -15.93
C SER A 105 0.57 -4.96 -14.73
N SER A 106 0.75 -5.54 -13.54
CA SER A 106 1.18 -4.76 -12.37
C SER A 106 2.51 -4.06 -12.60
N LEU A 107 3.50 -4.74 -13.19
CA LEU A 107 4.81 -4.14 -13.46
C LEU A 107 4.66 -2.91 -14.36
N VAL A 108 3.90 -3.04 -15.45
CA VAL A 108 3.65 -1.94 -16.40
C VAL A 108 3.00 -0.75 -15.69
N VAL A 109 1.92 -1.00 -14.95
CA VAL A 109 1.17 0.05 -14.23
C VAL A 109 2.03 0.70 -13.13
N GLN A 110 2.87 -0.06 -12.45
CA GLN A 110 3.76 0.48 -11.44
C GLN A 110 4.90 1.32 -12.02
N LEU A 111 5.45 0.94 -13.18
CA LEU A 111 6.42 1.77 -13.88
C LEU A 111 5.78 3.10 -14.31
N GLU A 112 4.51 3.09 -14.74
CA GLU A 112 3.77 4.33 -15.01
C GLU A 112 3.61 5.18 -13.74
N ALA A 113 3.20 4.59 -12.62
CA ALA A 113 3.10 5.30 -11.35
C ALA A 113 4.44 5.89 -10.89
N LEU A 114 5.55 5.16 -11.10
CA LEU A 114 6.90 5.62 -10.78
C LEU A 114 7.27 6.87 -11.58
N GLU A 115 7.00 6.89 -12.89
CA GLU A 115 7.25 8.05 -13.74
C GLU A 115 6.36 9.24 -13.35
N LEU A 116 5.09 9.00 -12.98
CA LEU A 116 4.22 10.06 -12.46
C LEU A 116 4.75 10.65 -11.14
N TYR A 117 5.21 9.82 -10.21
CA TYR A 117 5.80 10.29 -8.96
C TYR A 117 7.13 11.03 -9.16
N LYS A 118 7.96 10.61 -10.12
CA LYS A 118 9.17 11.35 -10.54
C LYS A 118 8.83 12.73 -11.09
N LYS A 119 7.84 12.83 -11.99
CA LYS A 119 7.41 14.12 -12.57
C LYS A 119 7.00 15.16 -11.53
N ILE A 120 6.43 14.72 -10.41
CA ILE A 120 5.99 15.60 -9.32
C ILE A 120 6.99 15.65 -8.15
N ASN A 121 8.20 15.09 -8.32
CA ASN A 121 9.25 15.04 -7.29
C ASN A 121 8.80 14.45 -5.94
N ASN A 122 7.86 13.50 -5.94
CA ASN A 122 7.36 12.88 -4.72
C ASN A 122 8.25 11.70 -4.31
N ALA A 123 9.33 11.99 -3.60
CA ALA A 123 10.31 11.00 -3.16
C ALA A 123 9.70 9.83 -2.37
N LYS A 124 8.68 10.09 -1.54
CA LYS A 124 8.00 9.04 -0.77
C LYS A 124 7.18 8.11 -1.66
N GLY A 125 6.49 8.67 -2.65
CA GLY A 125 5.78 7.92 -3.69
C GLY A 125 6.75 7.05 -4.49
N ILE A 126 7.86 7.62 -4.95
CA ILE A 126 8.92 6.90 -5.66
C ILE A 126 9.45 5.71 -4.82
N ALA A 127 9.78 5.93 -3.55
CA ALA A 127 10.29 4.88 -2.66
C ALA A 127 9.28 3.74 -2.50
N LYS A 128 8.01 4.10 -2.27
CA LYS A 128 6.93 3.12 -2.15
C LYS A 128 6.74 2.31 -3.42
N THR A 129 6.72 2.96 -4.59
CA THR A 129 6.57 2.27 -5.86
C THR A 129 7.75 1.35 -6.15
N TYR A 130 8.99 1.71 -5.79
CA TYR A 130 10.10 0.76 -5.89
C TYR A 130 9.89 -0.49 -5.02
N GLY A 131 9.36 -0.35 -3.80
CA GLY A 131 9.01 -1.51 -2.97
C GLY A 131 7.89 -2.36 -3.59
N ASP A 132 6.86 -1.71 -4.14
CA ASP A 132 5.77 -2.39 -4.83
C ASP A 132 6.28 -3.14 -6.10
N ILE A 133 7.30 -2.61 -6.81
CA ILE A 133 7.95 -3.28 -7.97
C ILE A 133 8.84 -4.43 -7.49
N CYS A 134 9.54 -4.26 -6.36
CA CYS A 134 10.32 -5.33 -5.74
C CYS A 134 9.45 -6.56 -5.50
N ILE A 135 8.23 -6.39 -4.94
CA ILE A 135 7.29 -7.48 -4.72
C ILE A 135 6.96 -8.20 -6.04
N VAL A 136 6.71 -7.45 -7.11
CA VAL A 136 6.43 -8.02 -8.44
C VAL A 136 7.58 -8.88 -8.94
N TYR A 137 8.82 -8.37 -8.89
CA TYR A 137 9.98 -9.17 -9.29
C TYR A 137 10.22 -10.37 -8.39
N TRP A 138 10.03 -10.23 -7.08
CA TRP A 138 10.16 -11.34 -6.13
C TRP A 138 9.14 -12.44 -6.45
N ARG A 139 7.88 -12.08 -6.74
CA ARG A 139 6.82 -13.04 -7.11
C ARG A 139 7.10 -13.75 -8.43
N ARG A 140 7.90 -13.15 -9.31
CA ARG A 140 8.42 -13.72 -10.56
C ARG A 140 9.74 -14.48 -10.39
N SER A 141 10.24 -14.62 -9.17
CA SER A 141 11.56 -15.21 -8.87
C SER A 141 12.75 -14.46 -9.49
N GLU A 142 12.56 -13.21 -9.89
CA GLU A 142 13.62 -12.33 -10.43
C GLU A 142 14.34 -11.60 -9.30
N PHE A 143 14.95 -12.38 -8.41
CA PHE A 143 15.45 -11.89 -7.12
C PHE A 143 16.52 -10.79 -7.20
N VAL A 144 17.39 -10.82 -8.22
CA VAL A 144 18.39 -9.76 -8.44
C VAL A 144 17.72 -8.41 -8.71
N LYS A 145 16.67 -8.40 -9.54
CA LYS A 145 15.90 -7.19 -9.84
C LYS A 145 15.08 -6.74 -8.63
N ALA A 146 14.51 -7.69 -7.89
CA ALA A 146 13.81 -7.40 -6.64
C ALA A 146 14.75 -6.67 -5.64
N LEU A 147 15.96 -7.20 -5.44
CA LEU A 147 16.96 -6.59 -4.57
C LEU A 147 17.35 -5.18 -5.02
N ASP A 148 17.62 -4.97 -6.31
CA ASP A 148 17.94 -3.64 -6.85
C ASP A 148 16.82 -2.63 -6.58
N MET A 149 15.57 -3.02 -6.82
CA MET A 149 14.42 -2.15 -6.52
C MET A 149 14.30 -1.85 -5.03
N GLN A 150 14.46 -2.86 -4.17
CA GLN A 150 14.34 -2.67 -2.72
C GLN A 150 15.47 -1.79 -2.16
N LEU A 151 16.70 -1.91 -2.67
CA LEU A 151 17.81 -1.04 -2.30
C LEU A 151 17.57 0.41 -2.73
N LYS A 152 16.96 0.63 -3.90
CA LYS A 152 16.53 1.98 -4.33
C LYS A 152 15.46 2.57 -3.40
N ALA A 153 14.49 1.76 -2.98
CA ALA A 153 13.49 2.15 -2.00
C ALA A 153 14.13 2.51 -0.64
N LEU A 154 15.01 1.64 -0.13
CA LEU A 154 15.72 1.84 1.14
C LEU A 154 16.48 3.17 1.17
N ARG A 155 17.31 3.43 0.15
CA ARG A 155 18.09 4.68 0.06
C ARG A 155 17.21 5.93 0.09
N LEU A 156 16.02 5.87 -0.51
CA LEU A 156 15.06 6.98 -0.46
C LEU A 156 14.42 7.11 0.92
N TYR A 157 14.03 6.00 1.55
CA TYR A 157 13.49 6.03 2.90
C TYR A 157 14.50 6.54 3.93
N GLU A 158 15.78 6.19 3.79
CA GLU A 158 16.88 6.74 4.59
C GLU A 158 17.00 8.26 4.43
N LYS A 159 17.03 8.75 3.18
CA LYS A 159 17.04 10.20 2.90
C LYS A 159 15.84 10.95 3.48
N LEU A 160 14.69 10.27 3.56
CA LEU A 160 13.45 10.81 4.12
C LEU A 160 13.33 10.65 5.64
N ASN A 161 14.28 9.97 6.30
CA ASN A 161 14.19 9.54 7.69
C ASN A 161 12.91 8.75 8.01
N ASP A 162 12.35 8.02 7.03
CA ASP A 162 11.13 7.22 7.21
C ASP A 162 11.48 5.86 7.82
N GLN A 163 11.50 5.81 9.15
CA GLN A 163 11.84 4.61 9.92
C GLN A 163 10.95 3.40 9.59
N LYS A 164 9.68 3.64 9.25
CA LYS A 164 8.76 2.56 8.85
C LYS A 164 9.15 2.00 7.48
N GLY A 165 9.47 2.87 6.54
CA GLY A 165 9.96 2.48 5.21
C GLY A 165 11.31 1.75 5.25
N ILE A 166 12.23 2.20 6.12
CA ILE A 166 13.51 1.54 6.37
C ILE A 166 13.30 0.12 6.92
N GLY A 167 12.51 -0.02 7.99
CA GLY A 167 12.22 -1.33 8.58
C GLY A 167 11.52 -2.28 7.60
N TYR A 168 10.54 -1.79 6.84
CA TYR A 168 9.92 -2.56 5.77
C TYR A 168 10.94 -3.02 4.72
N SER A 169 11.90 -2.16 4.36
CA SER A 169 12.92 -2.50 3.37
C SER A 169 13.85 -3.60 3.84
N TYR A 170 14.29 -3.57 5.10
CA TYR A 170 15.10 -4.65 5.66
C TYR A 170 14.34 -5.98 5.70
N ASN A 171 13.06 -5.98 6.05
CA ASN A 171 12.24 -7.19 5.99
C ASN A 171 12.14 -7.75 4.57
N MET A 172 11.95 -6.88 3.57
CA MET A 172 11.88 -7.31 2.17
C MET A 172 13.23 -7.83 1.65
N ILE A 173 14.35 -7.24 2.08
CA ILE A 173 15.69 -7.76 1.74
C ILE A 173 15.91 -9.12 2.41
N GLY A 174 15.48 -9.29 3.66
CA GLY A 174 15.66 -10.54 4.41
C GLY A 174 14.92 -11.75 3.83
N ILE A 175 13.88 -11.54 3.02
CA ILE A 175 13.16 -12.63 2.32
C ILE A 175 13.74 -12.92 0.92
N ILE A 176 14.75 -12.17 0.48
CA ILE A 176 15.46 -12.45 -0.77
C ILE A 176 16.52 -13.53 -0.48
N PRO A 177 16.66 -14.57 -1.32
CA PRO A 177 17.63 -15.64 -1.07
C PRO A 177 19.06 -15.13 -0.86
N ASN A 178 19.75 -15.67 0.15
CA ASN A 178 21.13 -15.30 0.47
C ASN A 178 22.10 -15.48 -0.70
N SER A 179 21.83 -16.38 -1.64
CA SER A 179 22.66 -16.56 -2.85
C SER A 179 22.69 -15.31 -3.76
N VAL A 180 21.74 -14.39 -3.59
CA VAL A 180 21.62 -13.15 -4.35
C VAL A 180 22.26 -11.97 -3.60
N ILE A 181 22.34 -12.04 -2.27
CA ILE A 181 22.92 -11.03 -1.39
C ILE A 181 24.41 -11.36 -1.25
N LYS A 182 25.26 -10.64 -2.00
CA LYS A 182 26.72 -10.78 -1.93
C LYS A 182 27.32 -9.83 -0.91
#